data_AF-A0A396QBW1-F1
#
_entry.id   AF-A0A396QBW1-F1
#
_cell.length_a   1.000
_cell.length_b   1.000
_cell.length_c   1.000
_cell.angle_alpha   90.00
_cell.angle_beta   90.00
_cell.angle_gamma   90.00
#
_symmetry.space_group_name_H-M   'P 1'
#
loop_
_entity.id
_entity.type
_entity.pdbx_description
1 polymer ?
#
loop_
_entity_poly.entity_id
_entity_poly.type
_entity_poly.pdbx_seq_one_letter_code
_entity_poly.pdbx_strand_id
1 'polypeptide(L)'
;MKETKKNAVLRVFQTARCSSARYIIGVACSSVSILLSGVPFYTIYQIVRIFLEASLNNTAVDVSAAWLWAGITLASIAVGIVLSIIGSFVCHSCAFHALYDLRMRILNHMGRLNLGFFTGGQSGAVQKTMNDNIEKMENIIAHDVSNLIGAGILLVSLSALLFSINVPLALTIVAALVLAFIIQFSAFGGKRGQKIWTDLNRSSTELDAAFSEYVSGMEEEKIFGKPEAAALRLTNLIEKNRKSMVAYLKRVTPIYGAYKTITLSVLAFILAVGCVLLYLNPGDHSLMMELLMFLIVGPAVISPLMELVEFGADLGIWLCGWIKSRTL
;
A
#
# COMPACT_ATOMS: atom_id res chain seq x y z
N MET A 1 -6.07 16.39 -23.70
CA MET A 1 -6.55 15.12 -23.10
C MET A 1 -5.80 14.66 -21.83
N LYS A 2 -4.58 15.15 -21.54
CA LYS A 2 -3.88 14.91 -20.25
C LYS A 2 -4.33 15.85 -19.12
N GLU A 3 -4.78 17.06 -19.44
CA GLU A 3 -5.17 18.08 -18.44
C GLU A 3 -6.51 17.80 -17.73
N THR A 4 -7.50 17.21 -18.40
CA THR A 4 -8.82 16.95 -17.81
C THR A 4 -8.82 15.81 -16.77
N LYS A 5 -7.81 14.92 -16.77
CA LYS A 5 -7.66 13.85 -15.77
C LYS A 5 -7.10 14.35 -14.43
N LYS A 6 -6.16 15.31 -14.46
CA LYS A 6 -5.61 15.94 -13.24
C LYS A 6 -6.68 16.68 -12.44
N ASN A 7 -7.70 17.20 -13.12
CA ASN A 7 -8.74 18.03 -12.51
C ASN A 7 -9.86 17.25 -11.80
N ALA A 8 -10.03 15.94 -11.99
CA ALA A 8 -11.15 15.22 -11.35
C ALA A 8 -10.90 14.96 -9.86
N VAL A 9 -9.71 14.43 -9.51
CA VAL A 9 -9.29 14.23 -8.12
C VAL A 9 -9.14 15.58 -7.41
N LEU A 10 -8.55 16.56 -8.10
CA LEU A 10 -8.41 17.92 -7.58
C LEU A 10 -9.77 18.60 -7.38
N ARG A 11 -10.77 18.34 -8.23
CA ARG A 11 -12.15 18.83 -8.04
C ARG A 11 -12.81 18.19 -6.84
N VAL A 12 -12.63 16.88 -6.60
CA VAL A 12 -13.14 16.21 -5.39
C VAL A 12 -12.55 16.87 -4.14
N PHE A 13 -11.24 17.12 -4.14
CA PHE A 13 -10.56 17.85 -3.06
C PHE A 13 -11.00 19.31 -2.94
N GLN A 14 -11.26 20.02 -4.05
CA GLN A 14 -11.80 21.39 -4.03
C GLN A 14 -13.27 21.44 -3.61
N THR A 15 -14.02 20.36 -3.83
CA THR A 15 -15.42 20.29 -3.39
C THR A 15 -15.57 19.97 -1.91
N ALA A 16 -14.59 19.33 -1.29
CA ALA A 16 -14.53 19.18 0.15
C ALA A 16 -14.17 20.53 0.80
N ARG A 17 -15.03 21.07 1.66
CA ARG A 17 -14.78 22.35 2.37
C ARG A 17 -13.63 22.29 3.39
N CYS A 18 -12.69 21.35 3.32
CA CYS A 18 -11.51 21.42 4.17
C CYS A 18 -10.52 22.44 3.59
N SER A 19 -10.08 23.38 4.42
CA SER A 19 -9.02 24.32 4.02
C SER A 19 -7.79 23.51 3.60
N SER A 20 -7.34 23.68 2.35
CA SER A 20 -6.21 22.91 1.80
C SER A 20 -4.96 23.02 2.69
N ALA A 21 -4.78 24.14 3.39
CA ALA A 21 -3.72 24.34 4.37
C ALA A 21 -3.75 23.34 5.55
N ARG A 22 -4.90 23.12 6.20
CA ARG A 22 -5.01 22.18 7.32
C ARG A 22 -4.70 20.75 6.89
N TYR A 23 -5.21 20.34 5.73
CA TYR A 23 -4.94 19.02 5.19
C TYR A 23 -3.45 18.82 4.89
N ILE A 24 -2.80 19.80 4.24
CA ILE A 24 -1.36 19.77 3.97
C ILE A 24 -0.56 19.67 5.28
N ILE A 25 -0.95 20.41 6.32
CA ILE A 25 -0.31 20.32 7.64
C ILE A 25 -0.48 18.92 8.24
N GLY A 26 -1.68 18.33 8.17
CA GLY A 26 -1.94 16.98 8.65
C GLY A 26 -1.06 15.94 7.96
N VAL A 27 -1.04 15.99 6.62
CA VAL A 27 -0.21 15.10 5.78
C VAL A 27 1.28 15.30 6.07
N ALA A 28 1.75 16.54 6.19
CA ALA A 28 3.14 16.83 6.52
C ALA A 28 3.51 16.29 7.92
N CYS A 29 2.64 16.49 8.91
CA CYS A 29 2.82 15.98 10.27
C CYS A 29 2.93 14.46 10.30
N SER A 30 2.02 13.75 9.63
CA SER A 30 2.07 12.30 9.48
C SER A 30 3.32 11.83 8.72
N SER A 31 3.67 12.49 7.61
CA SER A 31 4.87 12.14 6.83
C SER A 31 6.15 12.32 7.64
N VAL A 32 6.23 13.40 8.42
CA VAL A 32 7.35 13.65 9.33
C VAL A 32 7.37 12.60 10.44
N SER A 33 6.23 12.18 11.02
CA SER A 33 6.23 11.09 11.99
C SER A 33 6.78 9.77 11.43
N ILE A 34 6.44 9.43 10.18
CA ILE A 34 6.98 8.25 9.49
C ILE A 34 8.49 8.39 9.30
N LEU A 35 8.98 9.58 8.93
CA LEU A 35 10.42 9.83 8.84
C LEU A 35 11.12 9.70 10.20
N LEU A 36 10.52 10.20 11.29
CA LEU A 36 11.07 10.04 12.64
C LEU A 36 11.16 8.57 13.06
N SER A 37 10.29 7.69 12.57
CA SER A 37 10.43 6.24 12.80
C SER A 37 11.72 5.65 12.19
N GLY A 38 12.33 6.36 11.24
CA GLY A 38 13.62 6.03 10.64
C GLY A 38 14.84 6.39 11.50
N VAL A 39 14.69 7.37 12.41
CA VAL A 39 15.78 7.89 13.26
C VAL A 39 16.39 6.82 14.18
N PRO A 40 15.60 5.96 14.87
CA PRO A 40 16.14 4.87 15.69
C PRO A 40 17.14 3.96 14.98
N PHE A 41 16.97 3.71 13.68
CA PHE A 41 17.90 2.88 12.92
C PHE A 41 19.30 3.51 12.83
N TYR A 42 19.36 4.84 12.66
CA TYR A 42 20.61 5.58 12.63
C TYR A 42 21.22 5.79 14.02
N THR A 43 20.41 6.01 15.05
CA THR A 43 20.94 6.18 16.41
C THR A 43 21.49 4.88 16.97
N ILE A 44 20.83 3.74 16.69
CA ILE A 44 21.35 2.40 17.02
C ILE A 44 22.70 2.18 16.34
N TYR A 45 22.88 2.64 15.10
CA TYR A 45 24.18 2.60 14.44
C TYR A 45 25.26 3.33 15.23
N GLN A 46 25.00 4.58 15.61
CA GLN A 46 25.99 5.37 16.33
C GLN A 46 26.32 4.76 17.69
N ILE A 47 25.33 4.21 18.39
CA ILE A 47 25.55 3.50 19.65
C ILE A 47 26.46 2.29 19.41
N VAL A 48 26.09 1.38 18.50
CA VAL A 48 26.88 0.17 18.21
C VAL A 48 28.30 0.51 17.76
N ARG A 49 28.47 1.57 16.97
CA ARG A 49 29.79 2.08 16.54
C ARG A 49 30.64 2.54 17.72
N ILE A 50 30.09 3.32 18.65
CA ILE A 50 30.83 3.79 19.85
C ILE A 50 31.32 2.59 20.68
N PHE A 51 30.46 1.59 20.89
CA PHE A 51 30.82 0.38 21.65
C PHE A 51 31.88 -0.46 20.92
N LEU A 52 31.77 -0.60 19.60
CA LEU A 52 32.74 -1.35 18.80
C LEU A 52 34.10 -0.63 18.72
N GLU A 53 34.13 0.68 18.49
CA GLU A 53 35.38 1.46 18.47
C GLU A 53 36.09 1.45 19.84
N ALA A 54 35.34 1.53 20.94
CA ALA A 54 35.89 1.43 22.28
C ALA A 54 36.49 0.04 22.56
N SER A 55 35.82 -1.02 22.09
CA SER A 55 36.32 -2.40 22.19
C SER A 55 37.61 -2.61 21.40
N LEU A 56 37.68 -2.08 20.17
CA LEU A 56 38.85 -2.22 19.31
C LEU A 56 40.07 -1.48 19.83
N ASN A 57 39.86 -0.27 20.36
CA ASN A 57 40.95 0.57 20.86
C ASN A 57 41.30 0.26 22.34
N ASN A 58 40.61 -0.68 22.98
CA ASN A 58 40.72 -0.97 24.42
C ASN A 58 40.57 0.30 25.30
N THR A 59 39.74 1.24 24.87
CA THR A 59 39.47 2.49 25.60
C THR A 59 38.18 2.39 26.41
N ALA A 60 38.05 3.22 27.44
CA ALA A 60 36.77 3.34 28.15
C ALA A 60 35.68 3.80 27.17
N VAL A 61 34.51 3.16 27.26
CA VAL A 61 33.33 3.55 26.47
C VAL A 61 32.90 4.96 26.86
N ASP A 62 32.66 5.83 25.89
CA ASP A 62 32.03 7.11 26.14
C ASP A 62 30.53 6.92 26.43
N VAL A 63 30.24 6.63 27.69
CA VAL A 63 28.88 6.41 28.20
C VAL A 63 28.00 7.65 28.00
N SER A 64 28.60 8.85 27.98
CA SER A 64 27.86 10.11 27.80
C SER A 64 27.32 10.25 26.37
N ALA A 65 28.14 9.93 25.38
CA ALA A 65 27.74 9.91 23.97
C ALA A 65 26.66 8.84 23.70
N ALA A 66 26.80 7.65 24.29
CA ALA A 66 25.80 6.58 24.16
C ALA A 66 24.43 6.99 24.73
N TRP A 67 24.39 7.62 25.92
CA TRP A 67 23.15 8.12 26.50
C TRP A 67 22.52 9.26 25.72
N LEU A 68 23.33 10.12 25.10
CA LEU A 68 22.84 11.17 24.22
C LEU A 68 22.09 10.58 23.01
N TRP A 69 22.67 9.57 22.34
CA TRP A 69 21.99 8.89 21.22
C TRP A 69 20.74 8.12 21.66
N ALA A 70 20.77 7.49 22.84
CA ALA A 70 19.58 6.86 23.42
C ALA A 70 18.48 7.90 23.72
N GLY A 71 18.85 9.07 24.24
CA GLY A 71 17.95 10.20 24.45
C GLY A 71 17.33 10.73 23.16
N ILE A 72 18.14 10.90 22.10
CA ILE A 72 17.63 11.27 20.76
C ILE A 72 16.64 10.22 20.25
N THR A 73 16.93 8.94 20.44
CA THR A 73 16.03 7.85 20.03
C THR A 73 14.68 7.97 20.73
N LEU A 74 14.68 8.09 22.06
CA LEU A 74 13.46 8.22 22.84
C LEU A 74 12.68 9.49 22.46
N ALA A 75 13.37 10.62 22.31
CA ALA A 75 12.77 11.87 21.87
C ALA A 75 12.15 11.74 20.47
N SER A 76 12.84 11.08 19.53
CA SER A 76 12.34 10.89 18.17
C SER A 76 11.06 10.04 18.14
N ILE A 77 11.00 8.98 18.96
CA ILE A 77 9.81 8.13 19.09
C ILE A 77 8.66 8.92 19.72
N ALA A 78 8.91 9.63 20.82
CA ALA A 78 7.89 10.41 21.51
C ALA A 78 7.31 11.51 20.60
N VAL A 79 8.17 12.29 19.94
CA VAL A 79 7.75 13.33 18.99
C VAL A 79 7.05 12.69 17.79
N GLY A 80 7.55 11.56 17.27
CA GLY A 80 6.93 10.83 16.19
C GLY A 80 5.49 10.40 16.52
N ILE A 81 5.25 9.86 17.71
CA ILE A 81 3.91 9.47 18.16
C ILE A 81 2.98 10.69 18.25
N VAL A 82 3.43 11.78 18.86
CA VAL A 82 2.62 13.01 18.98
C VAL A 82 2.26 13.57 17.60
N LEU A 83 3.23 13.66 16.68
CA LEU A 83 3.00 14.11 15.31
C LEU A 83 2.06 13.16 14.55
N SER A 84 2.20 11.85 14.73
CA SER A 84 1.31 10.86 14.11
C SER A 84 -0.13 11.03 14.58
N ILE A 85 -0.35 11.28 15.88
CA ILE A 85 -1.69 11.50 16.44
C ILE A 85 -2.30 12.79 15.88
N ILE A 86 -1.54 13.89 15.90
CA ILE A 86 -2.01 15.19 15.39
C ILE A 86 -2.31 15.09 13.88
N GLY A 87 -1.38 14.52 13.11
CA GLY A 87 -1.53 14.35 11.67
C GLY A 87 -2.75 13.49 11.32
N SER A 88 -2.88 12.34 11.98
CA SER A 88 -4.02 11.43 11.79
C SER A 88 -5.35 12.09 12.15
N PHE A 89 -5.42 12.81 13.27
CA PHE A 89 -6.62 13.52 13.69
C PHE A 89 -7.04 14.60 12.68
N VAL A 90 -6.08 15.39 12.18
CA VAL A 90 -6.35 16.43 11.18
C VAL A 90 -6.80 15.82 9.86
N CYS A 91 -6.13 14.76 9.39
CA CYS A 91 -6.49 14.06 8.16
C CYS A 91 -7.89 13.43 8.24
N HIS A 92 -8.21 12.72 9.31
CA HIS A 92 -9.56 12.15 9.54
C HIS A 92 -10.62 13.23 9.67
N SER A 93 -10.34 14.32 10.39
CA SER A 93 -11.28 15.43 10.51
C SER A 93 -11.61 16.00 9.13
N CYS A 94 -10.60 16.23 8.27
CA CYS A 94 -10.84 16.66 6.90
C CYS A 94 -11.59 15.63 6.06
N ALA A 95 -11.26 14.35 6.19
CA ALA A 95 -11.95 13.27 5.49
C ALA A 95 -13.44 13.23 5.88
N PHE A 96 -13.78 13.20 7.16
CA PHE A 96 -15.17 13.14 7.61
C PHE A 96 -16.00 14.36 7.19
N HIS A 97 -15.42 15.56 7.18
CA HIS A 97 -16.09 16.75 6.64
C HIS A 97 -16.35 16.62 5.14
N ALA A 98 -15.38 16.11 4.38
CA ALA A 98 -15.55 15.85 2.95
C ALA A 98 -16.65 14.82 2.68
N LEU A 99 -16.67 13.73 3.45
CA LEU A 99 -17.67 12.68 3.38
C LEU A 99 -19.07 13.21 3.71
N TYR A 100 -19.20 14.00 4.80
CA TYR A 100 -20.45 14.63 5.18
C TYR A 100 -21.00 15.52 4.07
N ASP A 101 -20.17 16.42 3.53
CA ASP A 101 -20.57 17.33 2.45
C ASP A 101 -21.02 16.57 1.20
N LEU A 102 -20.30 15.49 0.84
CA LEU A 102 -20.64 14.68 -0.32
C LEU A 102 -21.97 13.92 -0.12
N ARG A 103 -22.17 13.32 1.06
CA ARG A 103 -23.45 12.69 1.43
C ARG A 103 -24.60 13.68 1.40
N MET A 104 -24.42 14.87 1.96
CA MET A 104 -25.44 15.91 1.96
C MET A 104 -25.77 16.42 0.55
N ARG A 105 -24.79 16.52 -0.36
CA ARG A 105 -25.05 16.88 -1.76
C ARG A 105 -25.83 15.81 -2.50
N ILE A 106 -25.50 14.55 -2.28
CA ILE A 106 -26.25 13.42 -2.86
C ILE A 106 -27.69 13.45 -2.36
N LEU A 107 -27.90 13.57 -1.04
CA LEU A 107 -29.24 13.64 -0.44
C LEU A 107 -30.05 14.84 -0.96
N ASN A 108 -29.45 16.02 -1.04
CA ASN A 108 -30.11 17.21 -1.60
C ASN A 108 -30.46 17.05 -3.08
N HIS A 109 -29.61 16.37 -3.86
CA HIS A 109 -29.90 16.07 -5.26
C HIS A 109 -31.04 15.05 -5.38
N MET A 110 -31.01 13.98 -4.58
CA MET A 110 -32.07 12.97 -4.53
C MET A 110 -33.44 13.59 -4.21
N GLY A 111 -33.50 14.55 -3.29
CA GLY A 111 -34.75 15.25 -2.94
C GLY A 111 -35.36 16.07 -4.09
N ARG A 112 -34.63 16.28 -5.19
CA ARG A 112 -35.10 17.01 -6.38
C ARG A 112 -35.37 16.09 -7.58
N LEU A 113 -35.13 14.78 -7.45
CA LEU A 113 -35.36 13.81 -8.52
C LEU A 113 -36.85 13.42 -8.58
N ASN A 114 -37.32 13.07 -9.78
CA ASN A 114 -38.68 12.60 -9.97
C ASN A 114 -38.89 11.21 -9.36
N LEU A 115 -40.16 10.85 -9.10
CA LEU A 115 -40.52 9.52 -8.57
C LEU A 115 -40.07 8.37 -9.50
N GLY A 116 -39.97 8.62 -10.82
CA GLY A 116 -39.50 7.65 -11.82
C GLY A 116 -38.06 7.18 -11.59
N PHE A 117 -37.20 8.00 -11.00
CA PHE A 117 -35.85 7.60 -10.60
C PHE A 117 -35.86 6.52 -9.51
N PHE A 118 -36.80 6.62 -8.56
CA PHE A 118 -36.89 5.70 -7.43
C PHE A 118 -37.57 4.37 -7.79
N THR A 119 -38.50 4.38 -8.74
CA THR A 119 -39.17 3.15 -9.21
C THR A 119 -38.33 2.34 -10.20
N GLY A 120 -37.31 2.93 -10.84
CA GLY A 120 -36.45 2.28 -11.83
C GLY A 120 -35.25 1.47 -11.28
N GLY A 121 -35.23 1.10 -9.99
CA GLY A 121 -34.17 0.28 -9.40
C GLY A 121 -32.82 0.98 -9.19
N GLN A 122 -32.71 2.29 -9.43
CA GLN A 122 -31.46 3.04 -9.30
C GLN A 122 -31.09 3.41 -7.85
N SER A 123 -32.02 3.24 -6.90
CA SER A 123 -31.80 3.54 -5.47
C SER A 123 -30.65 2.72 -4.86
N GLY A 124 -30.50 1.44 -5.26
CA GLY A 124 -29.41 0.59 -4.79
C GLY A 124 -28.03 1.05 -5.25
N ALA A 125 -27.91 1.55 -6.49
CA ALA A 125 -26.67 2.12 -7.01
C ALA A 125 -26.27 3.41 -6.27
N VAL A 126 -27.26 4.23 -5.90
CA VAL A 126 -27.04 5.43 -5.08
C VAL A 126 -26.61 5.06 -3.66
N GLN A 127 -27.27 4.08 -3.04
CA GLN A 127 -26.90 3.59 -1.71
C GLN A 127 -25.47 3.03 -1.69
N LYS A 128 -25.11 2.22 -2.69
CA LYS A 128 -23.74 1.73 -2.90
C LYS A 128 -22.75 2.87 -3.06
N THR A 129 -23.11 3.92 -3.79
CA THR A 129 -22.25 5.09 -3.94
C THR A 129 -22.09 5.82 -2.60
N MET A 130 -23.17 6.00 -1.85
CA MET A 130 -23.19 6.74 -0.58
C MET A 130 -22.43 6.04 0.56
N ASN A 131 -22.38 4.71 0.53
CA ASN A 131 -21.61 3.89 1.46
C ASN A 131 -20.21 3.63 0.90
N ASP A 132 -20.08 2.69 -0.03
CA ASP A 132 -18.79 2.14 -0.47
C ASP A 132 -17.88 3.18 -1.15
N ASN A 133 -18.41 3.98 -2.10
CA ASN A 133 -17.56 4.89 -2.86
C ASN A 133 -17.10 6.09 -2.03
N ILE A 134 -17.97 6.57 -1.12
CA ILE A 134 -17.66 7.66 -0.20
C ILE A 134 -16.68 7.21 0.89
N GLU A 135 -16.85 6.00 1.45
CA GLU A 135 -15.93 5.42 2.44
C GLU A 135 -14.54 5.16 1.85
N LYS A 136 -14.47 4.77 0.58
CA LYS A 136 -13.18 4.67 -0.09
C LYS A 136 -12.48 6.02 -0.29
N MET A 137 -13.23 7.12 -0.45
CA MET A 137 -12.62 8.46 -0.45
C MET A 137 -12.02 8.82 0.90
N GLU A 138 -12.60 8.34 2.00
CA GLU A 138 -12.03 8.53 3.34
C GLU A 138 -10.64 7.90 3.42
N ASN A 139 -10.52 6.62 3.06
CA ASN A 139 -9.24 5.91 3.11
C ASN A 139 -8.15 6.63 2.32
N ILE A 140 -8.47 7.12 1.12
CA ILE A 140 -7.52 7.88 0.30
C ILE A 140 -7.07 9.16 1.02
N ILE A 141 -8.01 9.94 1.55
CA ILE A 141 -7.73 11.24 2.15
C ILE A 141 -7.01 11.06 3.50
N ALA A 142 -7.48 10.13 4.33
CA ALA A 142 -7.04 9.95 5.71
C ALA A 142 -5.75 9.15 5.84
N HIS A 143 -5.51 8.18 4.95
CA HIS A 143 -4.40 7.23 5.06
C HIS A 143 -3.50 7.24 3.84
N ASP A 144 -4.03 6.96 2.65
CA ASP A 144 -3.20 6.62 1.50
C ASP A 144 -2.25 7.75 1.09
N VAL A 145 -2.72 9.01 1.10
CA VAL A 145 -1.87 10.15 0.74
C VAL A 145 -0.73 10.35 1.74
N SER A 146 -1.01 10.29 3.04
CA SER A 146 0.03 10.45 4.06
C SER A 146 1.01 9.30 4.07
N ASN A 147 0.51 8.07 3.89
CA ASN A 147 1.32 6.87 3.86
C ASN A 147 2.21 6.85 2.62
N LEU A 148 1.69 7.22 1.44
CA LEU A 148 2.48 7.30 0.20
C LEU A 148 3.63 8.29 0.33
N ILE A 149 3.36 9.49 0.84
CA ILE A 149 4.38 10.53 0.98
C ILE A 149 5.39 10.12 2.06
N GLY A 150 4.91 9.65 3.22
CA GLY A 150 5.76 9.20 4.32
C GLY A 150 6.65 8.01 3.95
N ALA A 151 6.09 6.96 3.37
CA ALA A 151 6.82 5.79 2.90
C ALA A 151 7.84 6.15 1.82
N GLY A 152 7.48 7.04 0.88
CA GLY A 152 8.39 7.55 -0.14
C GLY A 152 9.60 8.29 0.46
N ILE A 153 9.35 9.22 1.38
CA ILE A 153 10.41 9.96 2.07
C ILE A 153 11.29 9.01 2.89
N LEU A 154 10.69 8.11 3.67
CA LEU A 154 11.42 7.14 4.49
C LEU A 154 12.27 6.19 3.65
N LEU A 155 11.74 5.69 2.53
CA LEU A 155 12.48 4.84 1.60
C LEU A 155 13.71 5.57 1.04
N VAL A 156 13.54 6.82 0.60
CA VAL A 156 14.64 7.64 0.08
C VAL A 156 15.67 7.92 1.18
N SER A 157 15.23 8.27 2.39
CA SER A 157 16.11 8.55 3.53
C SER A 157 16.92 7.33 3.97
N LEU A 158 16.28 6.15 4.11
CA LEU A 158 16.99 4.92 4.48
C LEU A 158 17.92 4.45 3.35
N SER A 159 17.50 4.59 2.10
CA SER A 159 18.36 4.25 0.95
C SER A 159 19.60 5.16 0.92
N ALA A 160 19.42 6.48 1.04
CA ALA A 160 20.53 7.43 1.09
C ALA A 160 21.50 7.14 2.25
N LEU A 161 20.97 6.76 3.42
CA LEU A 161 21.77 6.35 4.57
C LEU A 161 22.60 5.10 4.25
N LEU A 162 22.01 4.05 3.67
CA LEU A 162 22.75 2.83 3.31
C LEU A 162 23.83 3.10 2.26
N PHE A 163 23.52 3.87 1.21
CA PHE A 163 24.49 4.24 0.18
C PHE A 163 25.64 5.11 0.72
N SER A 164 25.38 5.94 1.74
CA SER A 164 26.41 6.73 2.41
C SER A 164 27.37 5.90 3.26
N ILE A 165 26.96 4.71 3.71
CA ILE A 165 27.77 3.83 4.55
C ILE A 165 28.64 2.92 3.68
N ASN A 166 28.03 2.06 2.85
CA ASN A 166 28.76 1.12 2.01
C ASN A 166 28.01 0.82 0.71
N VAL A 167 28.56 1.29 -0.42
CA VAL A 167 27.94 1.13 -1.74
C VAL A 167 27.83 -0.33 -2.18
N PRO A 168 28.88 -1.19 -2.05
CA PRO A 168 28.77 -2.62 -2.37
C PRO A 168 27.64 -3.35 -1.64
N LEU A 169 27.51 -3.16 -0.33
CA LEU A 169 26.43 -3.78 0.46
C LEU A 169 25.06 -3.22 0.07
N ALA A 170 24.94 -1.91 -0.16
CA ALA A 170 23.69 -1.29 -0.62
C ALA A 170 23.22 -1.84 -1.97
N LEU A 171 24.15 -2.06 -2.90
CA LEU A 171 23.84 -2.67 -4.20
C LEU A 171 23.29 -4.09 -4.06
N THR A 172 23.66 -4.83 -3.02
CA THR A 172 23.13 -6.20 -2.82
C THR A 172 21.68 -6.20 -2.39
N ILE A 173 21.27 -5.24 -1.55
CA ILE A 173 19.86 -4.99 -1.22
C ILE A 173 19.10 -4.61 -2.48
N VAL A 174 19.62 -3.66 -3.26
CA VAL A 174 18.98 -3.25 -4.51
C VAL A 174 18.86 -4.42 -5.49
N ALA A 175 19.90 -5.25 -5.63
CA ALA A 175 19.86 -6.42 -6.49
C ALA A 175 18.81 -7.45 -6.03
N ALA A 176 18.72 -7.72 -4.73
CA ALA A 176 17.71 -8.62 -4.16
C ALA A 176 16.29 -8.08 -4.40
N LEU A 177 16.09 -6.77 -4.23
CA LEU A 177 14.81 -6.12 -4.51
C LEU A 177 14.45 -6.16 -6.00
N VAL A 178 15.39 -5.84 -6.89
CA VAL A 178 15.18 -5.93 -8.34
C VAL A 178 14.82 -7.36 -8.76
N LEU A 179 15.49 -8.37 -8.20
CA LEU A 179 15.16 -9.77 -8.45
C LEU A 179 13.74 -10.09 -7.98
N ALA A 180 13.35 -9.64 -6.78
CA ALA A 180 12.00 -9.79 -6.27
C ALA A 180 10.96 -9.13 -7.20
N PHE A 181 11.23 -7.92 -7.68
CA PHE A 181 10.37 -7.21 -8.63
C PHE A 181 10.26 -7.91 -9.98
N ILE A 182 11.35 -8.47 -10.51
CA ILE A 182 11.32 -9.24 -11.77
C ILE A 182 10.43 -10.48 -11.61
N ILE A 183 10.55 -11.19 -10.49
CA ILE A 183 9.71 -12.36 -10.18
C ILE A 183 8.24 -11.94 -10.07
N GLN A 184 7.95 -10.87 -9.35
CA GLN A 184 6.59 -10.32 -9.26
C GLN A 184 6.05 -9.92 -10.64
N PHE A 185 6.86 -9.27 -11.48
CA PHE A 185 6.46 -8.89 -12.83
C PHE A 185 6.25 -10.12 -13.72
N SER A 186 6.95 -11.23 -13.49
CA SER A 186 6.71 -12.48 -14.23
C SER A 186 5.31 -13.08 -13.97
N ALA A 187 4.70 -12.79 -12.82
CA ALA A 187 3.33 -13.19 -12.52
C ALA A 187 2.32 -12.50 -13.46
N PHE A 188 2.49 -11.19 -13.66
CA PHE A 188 1.51 -10.32 -14.32
C PHE A 188 1.86 -9.95 -15.77
N GLY A 189 3.14 -9.86 -16.11
CA GLY A 189 3.66 -9.28 -17.36
C GLY A 189 3.63 -10.19 -18.60
N GLY A 190 3.13 -11.43 -18.48
CA GLY A 190 3.08 -12.38 -19.60
C GLY A 190 1.70 -12.47 -20.26
N LYS A 191 1.66 -12.75 -21.57
CA LYS A 191 0.41 -13.03 -22.33
C LYS A 191 -0.49 -14.07 -21.64
N ARG A 192 0.11 -15.08 -21.01
CA ARG A 192 -0.63 -16.10 -20.24
C ARG A 192 -1.21 -15.54 -18.93
N GLY A 193 -0.52 -14.65 -18.23
CA GLY A 193 -1.00 -14.02 -17.00
C GLY A 193 -2.15 -13.06 -17.29
N GLN A 194 -1.98 -12.22 -18.32
CA GLN A 194 -3.05 -11.36 -18.83
C GLN A 194 -4.27 -12.16 -19.29
N LYS A 195 -4.07 -13.30 -19.97
CA LYS A 195 -5.19 -14.17 -20.36
C LYS A 195 -5.95 -14.72 -19.16
N ILE A 196 -5.25 -15.28 -18.16
CA ILE A 196 -5.90 -15.80 -16.94
C ILE A 196 -6.65 -14.69 -16.19
N TRP A 197 -6.06 -13.50 -16.08
CA TRP A 197 -6.72 -12.33 -15.51
C TRP A 197 -7.97 -11.92 -16.29
N THR A 198 -7.89 -11.90 -17.62
CA THR A 198 -9.01 -11.57 -18.50
C THR A 198 -10.14 -12.60 -18.39
N ASP A 199 -9.78 -13.89 -18.36
CA ASP A 199 -10.72 -15.00 -18.21
C ASP A 199 -11.44 -14.95 -16.85
N LEU A 200 -10.71 -14.66 -15.76
CA LEU A 200 -11.26 -14.44 -14.42
C LEU A 200 -12.22 -13.25 -14.40
N ASN A 201 -11.79 -12.10 -14.92
CA ASN A 201 -12.62 -10.89 -14.92
C ASN A 201 -13.88 -11.07 -15.79
N ARG A 202 -13.76 -11.83 -16.90
CA ARG A 202 -14.90 -12.20 -17.73
C ARG A 202 -15.86 -13.14 -16.99
N SER A 203 -15.37 -14.21 -16.35
CA SER A 203 -16.22 -15.14 -15.61
C SER A 203 -16.92 -14.48 -14.42
N SER A 204 -16.23 -13.55 -13.73
CA SER A 204 -16.83 -12.77 -12.65
C SER A 204 -17.90 -11.82 -13.18
N THR A 205 -17.65 -11.12 -14.30
CA THR A 205 -18.66 -10.24 -14.90
C THR A 205 -19.90 -11.02 -15.38
N GLU A 206 -19.71 -12.19 -15.99
CA GLU A 206 -20.82 -13.08 -16.40
C GLU A 206 -21.62 -13.60 -15.20
N LEU A 207 -20.93 -13.94 -14.10
CA LEU A 207 -21.56 -14.37 -12.84
C LEU A 207 -22.37 -13.23 -12.21
N ASP A 208 -21.80 -12.02 -12.10
CA ASP A 208 -22.47 -10.86 -11.51
C ASP A 208 -23.77 -10.50 -12.28
N ALA A 209 -23.72 -10.55 -13.62
CA ALA A 209 -24.88 -10.30 -14.46
C ALA A 209 -25.97 -11.36 -14.29
N ALA A 210 -25.60 -12.65 -14.31
CA ALA A 210 -26.55 -13.75 -14.12
C ALA A 210 -27.13 -13.79 -12.71
N PHE A 211 -26.35 -13.42 -11.69
CA PHE A 211 -26.83 -13.29 -10.32
C PHE A 211 -27.86 -12.16 -10.21
N SER A 212 -27.60 -11.00 -10.83
CA SER A 212 -28.56 -9.90 -10.88
C SER A 212 -29.86 -10.31 -11.60
N GLU A 213 -29.77 -10.97 -12.76
CA GLU A 213 -30.91 -11.49 -13.52
C GLU A 213 -31.73 -12.48 -12.68
N TYR A 214 -31.06 -13.43 -12.01
CA TYR A 214 -31.70 -14.41 -11.14
C TYR A 214 -32.45 -13.77 -9.96
N VAL A 215 -31.87 -12.76 -9.31
CA VAL A 215 -32.52 -12.05 -8.20
C VAL A 215 -33.72 -11.24 -8.69
N SER A 216 -33.58 -10.52 -9.80
CA SER A 216 -34.67 -9.72 -10.38
C SER A 216 -35.83 -10.58 -10.90
N GLY A 217 -35.54 -11.74 -11.49
CA GLY A 217 -36.55 -12.66 -12.05
C GLY A 217 -37.08 -13.72 -11.09
N MET A 218 -36.56 -13.81 -9.85
CA MET A 218 -36.86 -14.92 -8.93
C MET A 218 -38.36 -15.07 -8.63
N GLU A 219 -39.08 -13.95 -8.51
CA GLU A 219 -40.52 -13.96 -8.23
C GLU A 219 -41.31 -14.50 -9.43
N GLU A 220 -41.03 -13.97 -10.63
CA GLU A 220 -41.68 -14.42 -11.87
C GLU A 220 -41.38 -15.91 -12.14
N GLU A 221 -40.15 -16.35 -11.89
CA GLU A 221 -39.72 -17.73 -12.16
C GLU A 221 -40.30 -18.75 -11.16
N LYS A 222 -40.62 -18.31 -9.93
CA LYS A 222 -41.40 -19.11 -8.96
C LYS A 222 -42.88 -19.23 -9.33
N ILE A 223 -43.44 -18.23 -10.00
CA ILE A 223 -44.87 -18.18 -10.36
C ILE A 223 -45.13 -18.86 -11.72
N PHE A 224 -44.25 -18.67 -12.70
CA PHE A 224 -44.47 -19.05 -14.11
C PHE A 224 -43.45 -20.07 -14.68
N GLY A 225 -42.37 -20.40 -13.96
CA GLY A 225 -41.19 -21.08 -14.53
C GLY A 225 -40.72 -22.35 -13.82
N LYS A 226 -39.59 -22.89 -14.33
CA LYS A 226 -38.83 -24.03 -13.76
C LYS A 226 -37.66 -23.48 -12.91
N PRO A 227 -37.84 -23.20 -11.60
CA PRO A 227 -36.81 -22.57 -10.76
C PRO A 227 -35.50 -23.38 -10.69
N GLU A 228 -35.58 -24.71 -10.86
CA GLU A 228 -34.41 -25.58 -10.92
C GLU A 228 -33.48 -25.26 -12.10
N ALA A 229 -34.02 -24.85 -13.25
CA ALA A 229 -33.21 -24.56 -14.44
C ALA A 229 -32.39 -23.27 -14.28
N ALA A 230 -32.98 -22.23 -13.68
CA ALA A 230 -32.31 -20.97 -13.39
C ALA A 230 -31.26 -21.13 -12.29
N ALA A 231 -31.59 -21.85 -11.22
CA ALA A 231 -30.63 -22.21 -10.18
C ALA A 231 -29.45 -23.00 -10.76
N LEU A 232 -29.70 -24.00 -11.61
CA LEU A 232 -28.66 -24.79 -12.27
C LEU A 232 -27.76 -23.94 -13.17
N ARG A 233 -28.32 -22.98 -13.93
CA ARG A 233 -27.54 -22.01 -14.74
C ARG A 233 -26.61 -21.20 -13.85
N LEU A 234 -27.09 -20.67 -12.72
CA LEU A 234 -26.29 -19.90 -11.78
C LEU A 234 -25.19 -20.76 -11.14
N THR A 235 -25.50 -21.98 -10.68
CA THR A 235 -24.52 -22.92 -10.12
C THR A 235 -23.41 -23.23 -11.11
N ASN A 236 -23.73 -23.44 -12.40
CA ASN A 236 -22.74 -23.66 -13.45
C ASN A 236 -21.80 -22.46 -13.64
N LEU A 237 -22.31 -21.23 -13.53
CA LEU A 237 -21.51 -20.01 -13.61
C LEU A 237 -20.62 -19.82 -12.37
N ILE A 238 -21.13 -20.13 -11.19
CA ILE A 238 -20.33 -20.15 -9.95
C ILE A 238 -19.16 -21.12 -10.11
N GLU A 239 -19.40 -22.33 -10.61
CA GLU A 239 -18.36 -23.34 -10.81
C GLU A 239 -17.34 -22.91 -11.89
N LYS A 240 -17.79 -22.26 -12.97
CA LYS A 240 -16.91 -21.66 -13.99
C LYS A 240 -16.02 -20.57 -13.38
N ASN A 241 -16.58 -19.69 -12.55
CA ASN A 241 -15.83 -18.63 -11.89
C ASN A 241 -14.84 -19.22 -10.87
N ARG A 242 -15.24 -20.25 -10.12
CA ARG A 242 -14.37 -20.99 -9.20
C ARG A 242 -13.16 -21.58 -9.92
N LYS A 243 -13.37 -22.25 -11.07
CA LYS A 243 -12.27 -22.80 -11.89
C LYS A 243 -11.31 -21.71 -12.36
N SER A 244 -11.83 -20.58 -12.81
CA SER A 244 -11.02 -19.43 -13.27
C SER A 244 -10.23 -18.81 -12.11
N MET A 245 -10.86 -18.65 -10.94
CA MET A 245 -10.23 -18.16 -9.72
C MET A 245 -9.11 -19.11 -9.23
N VAL A 246 -9.35 -20.41 -9.22
CA VAL A 246 -8.33 -21.41 -8.86
C VAL A 246 -7.16 -21.37 -9.85
N ALA A 247 -7.41 -21.23 -11.15
CA ALA A 247 -6.36 -21.10 -12.15
C ALA A 247 -5.50 -19.83 -11.94
N TYR A 248 -6.13 -18.73 -11.53
CA TYR A 248 -5.45 -17.50 -11.13
C TYR A 248 -4.60 -17.69 -9.88
N LEU A 249 -5.17 -18.22 -8.79
CA LEU A 249 -4.47 -18.44 -7.53
C LEU A 249 -3.30 -19.41 -7.67
N LYS A 250 -3.47 -20.53 -8.38
CA LYS A 250 -2.39 -21.49 -8.65
C LYS A 250 -1.17 -20.85 -9.34
N ARG A 251 -1.37 -19.75 -10.06
CA ARG A 251 -0.29 -19.01 -10.71
C ARG A 251 0.27 -17.91 -9.80
N VAL A 252 -0.59 -17.09 -9.22
CA VAL A 252 -0.17 -15.87 -8.50
C VAL A 252 0.36 -16.20 -7.10
N THR A 253 -0.28 -17.12 -6.37
CA THR A 253 0.12 -17.48 -5.00
C THR A 253 1.57 -17.95 -4.87
N PRO A 254 2.09 -18.92 -5.68
CA PRO A 254 3.48 -19.34 -5.54
C PRO A 254 4.47 -18.23 -5.92
N ILE A 255 4.14 -17.38 -6.89
CA ILE A 255 5.02 -16.28 -7.32
C ILE A 255 5.05 -15.18 -6.24
N TYR A 256 3.90 -14.83 -5.68
CA TYR A 256 3.81 -13.90 -4.55
C TYR A 256 4.53 -14.45 -3.31
N GLY A 257 4.40 -15.76 -3.06
CA GLY A 257 5.17 -16.46 -2.03
C GLY A 257 6.67 -16.32 -2.24
N ALA A 258 7.16 -16.61 -3.46
CA ALA A 258 8.57 -16.44 -3.81
C ALA A 258 9.05 -14.97 -3.66
N TYR A 259 8.23 -14.01 -4.10
CA TYR A 259 8.48 -12.58 -3.90
C TYR A 259 8.64 -12.24 -2.42
N LYS A 260 7.66 -12.60 -1.57
CA LYS A 260 7.73 -12.35 -0.13
C LYS A 260 8.91 -13.06 0.54
N THR A 261 9.22 -14.30 0.14
CA THR A 261 10.37 -15.03 0.66
C THR A 261 11.68 -14.32 0.33
N ILE A 262 11.90 -13.92 -0.92
CA ILE A 262 13.13 -13.21 -1.32
C ILE A 262 13.26 -11.89 -0.58
N THR A 263 12.17 -11.11 -0.53
CA THR A 263 12.17 -9.82 0.18
C THR A 263 12.45 -10.01 1.68
N LEU A 264 11.86 -10.99 2.35
CA LEU A 264 12.11 -11.24 3.77
C LEU A 264 13.50 -11.86 4.04
N SER A 265 14.06 -12.58 3.07
CA SER A 265 15.40 -13.17 3.12
C SER A 265 16.53 -12.22 2.73
N VAL A 266 16.27 -10.92 2.52
CA VAL A 266 17.30 -9.90 2.24
C VAL A 266 18.44 -9.95 3.28
N LEU A 267 18.12 -10.24 4.54
CA LEU A 267 19.10 -10.44 5.61
C LEU A 267 20.14 -11.52 5.28
N ALA A 268 19.71 -12.65 4.72
CA ALA A 268 20.58 -13.76 4.37
C ALA A 268 21.49 -13.40 3.18
N PHE A 269 20.99 -12.65 2.21
CA PHE A 269 21.80 -12.14 1.09
C PHE A 269 22.88 -11.17 1.57
N ILE A 270 22.52 -10.22 2.44
CA ILE A 270 23.46 -9.28 3.06
C ILE A 270 24.54 -10.04 3.83
N LEU A 271 24.15 -11.02 4.64
CA LEU A 271 25.09 -11.80 5.45
C LEU A 271 26.04 -12.63 4.56
N ALA A 272 25.53 -13.29 3.53
CA ALA A 272 26.36 -14.08 2.61
C ALA A 272 27.40 -13.21 1.89
N VAL A 273 26.98 -12.07 1.33
CA VAL A 273 27.90 -11.15 0.64
C VAL A 273 28.85 -10.49 1.63
N GLY A 274 28.36 -10.11 2.81
CA GLY A 274 29.17 -9.54 3.89
C GLY A 274 30.29 -10.47 4.34
N CYS A 275 29.99 -11.76 4.52
CA CYS A 275 31.00 -12.77 4.84
C CYS A 275 32.06 -12.90 3.73
N VAL A 276 31.67 -12.85 2.46
CA VAL A 276 32.61 -12.88 1.33
C VAL A 276 33.49 -11.63 1.30
N LEU A 277 32.92 -10.44 1.53
CA LEU A 277 33.67 -9.18 1.61
C LEU A 277 34.67 -9.16 2.76
N LEU A 278 34.28 -9.68 3.93
CA LEU A 278 35.17 -9.85 5.09
C LEU A 278 36.28 -10.87 4.85
N TYR A 279 35.97 -11.95 4.12
CA TYR A 279 36.99 -12.94 3.73
C TYR A 279 38.02 -12.36 2.75
N LEU A 280 37.58 -11.51 1.81
CA LEU A 280 38.45 -10.84 0.84
C LEU A 280 39.28 -9.71 1.47
N ASN A 281 38.79 -9.07 2.53
CA ASN A 281 39.47 -7.99 3.25
C ASN A 281 39.69 -8.38 4.73
N PRO A 282 40.56 -9.35 5.01
CA PRO A 282 40.78 -9.81 6.38
C PRO A 282 41.36 -8.68 7.24
N GLY A 283 40.68 -8.36 8.34
CA GLY A 283 41.12 -7.36 9.32
C GLY A 283 40.54 -5.95 9.13
N ASP A 284 39.66 -5.74 8.15
CA ASP A 284 38.94 -4.48 8.02
C ASP A 284 37.79 -4.40 9.04
N HIS A 285 38.09 -3.75 10.16
CA HIS A 285 37.14 -3.59 11.25
C HIS A 285 36.01 -2.62 10.89
N SER A 286 36.20 -1.68 9.94
CA SER A 286 35.13 -0.78 9.51
C SER A 286 34.06 -1.58 8.76
N LEU A 287 34.49 -2.47 7.87
CA LEU A 287 33.60 -3.31 7.07
C LEU A 287 32.74 -4.23 7.95
N MET A 288 33.28 -4.72 9.07
CA MET A 288 32.51 -5.49 10.05
C MET A 288 31.41 -4.64 10.72
N MET A 289 31.72 -3.41 11.12
CA MET A 289 30.71 -2.50 11.69
C MET A 289 29.63 -2.15 10.66
N GLU A 290 30.05 -1.88 9.43
CA GLU A 290 29.14 -1.60 8.32
C GLU A 290 28.23 -2.82 8.07
N LEU A 291 28.76 -4.04 8.05
CA LEU A 291 27.94 -5.24 7.88
C LEU A 291 26.89 -5.41 8.98
N LEU A 292 27.28 -5.23 10.25
CA LEU A 292 26.33 -5.28 11.37
C LEU A 292 25.21 -4.25 11.22
N MET A 293 25.51 -3.09 10.63
CA MET A 293 24.49 -2.08 10.35
C MET A 293 23.56 -2.45 9.22
N PHE A 294 24.10 -2.96 8.12
CA PHE A 294 23.28 -3.44 7.04
C PHE A 294 22.35 -4.58 7.50
N LEU A 295 22.75 -5.37 8.49
CA LEU A 295 21.92 -6.39 9.11
C LEU A 295 20.72 -5.81 9.89
N ILE A 296 20.89 -4.66 10.55
CA ILE A 296 19.84 -3.99 11.34
C ILE A 296 18.94 -3.13 10.44
N VAL A 297 19.53 -2.31 9.58
CA VAL A 297 18.83 -1.31 8.76
C VAL A 297 18.28 -1.91 7.46
N GLY A 298 18.93 -2.93 6.90
CA GLY A 298 18.54 -3.54 5.63
C GLY A 298 17.08 -4.01 5.61
N PRO A 299 16.61 -4.78 6.62
CA PRO A 299 15.21 -5.18 6.69
C PRO A 299 14.22 -4.01 6.83
N ALA A 300 14.64 -2.89 7.44
CA ALA A 300 13.76 -1.73 7.64
C ALA A 300 13.36 -1.05 6.32
N VAL A 301 14.19 -1.17 5.26
CA VAL A 301 13.89 -0.65 3.92
C VAL A 301 12.72 -1.39 3.25
N ILE A 302 12.45 -2.63 3.66
CA ILE A 302 11.39 -3.46 3.09
C ILE A 302 10.01 -2.89 3.40
N SER A 303 9.79 -2.41 4.63
CA SER A 303 8.48 -1.92 5.08
C SER A 303 7.93 -0.78 4.22
N PRO A 304 8.64 0.36 4.04
CA PRO A 304 8.15 1.45 3.19
C PRO A 304 8.06 1.05 1.72
N LEU A 305 8.93 0.14 1.24
CA LEU A 305 8.83 -0.39 -0.12
C LEU A 305 7.54 -1.19 -0.33
N MET A 306 7.17 -2.06 0.62
CA MET A 306 5.95 -2.85 0.55
C MET A 306 4.70 -1.96 0.54
N GLU A 307 4.70 -0.91 1.35
CA GLU A 307 3.61 0.07 1.41
C GLU A 307 3.42 0.79 0.06
N LEU A 308 4.51 1.18 -0.60
CA LEU A 308 4.49 1.74 -1.96
C LEU A 308 3.97 0.74 -3.01
N VAL A 309 4.34 -0.54 -2.89
CA VAL A 309 3.88 -1.60 -3.80
C VAL A 309 2.40 -1.87 -3.64
N GLU A 310 1.90 -1.94 -2.40
CA GLU A 310 0.50 -2.16 -2.08
C GLU A 310 -0.36 -0.99 -2.59
N PHE A 311 0.05 0.26 -2.32
CA PHE A 311 -0.60 1.44 -2.88
C PHE A 311 -0.65 1.42 -4.41
N GLY A 312 0.46 1.03 -5.07
CA GLY A 312 0.51 0.89 -6.52
C GLY A 312 -0.48 -0.15 -7.07
N ALA A 313 -0.67 -1.27 -6.35
CA ALA A 313 -1.63 -2.31 -6.71
C ALA A 313 -3.07 -1.78 -6.58
N ASP A 314 -3.39 -1.10 -5.48
CA ASP A 314 -4.70 -0.50 -5.27
C ASP A 314 -5.01 0.54 -6.34
N LEU A 315 -4.06 1.44 -6.65
CA LEU A 315 -4.22 2.46 -7.69
C LEU A 315 -4.55 1.84 -9.06
N GLY A 316 -3.99 0.67 -9.37
CA GLY A 316 -4.30 -0.09 -10.59
C GLY A 316 -5.76 -0.54 -10.65
N ILE A 317 -6.28 -1.06 -9.53
CA ILE A 317 -7.70 -1.47 -9.39
C ILE A 317 -8.62 -0.25 -9.55
N TRP A 318 -8.25 0.86 -8.92
CA TRP A 318 -8.97 2.13 -8.99
C TRP A 318 -9.07 2.70 -10.40
N LEU A 319 -7.95 2.72 -11.13
CA LEU A 319 -7.91 3.21 -12.52
C LEU A 319 -8.79 2.35 -13.43
N CYS A 320 -8.80 1.02 -13.24
CA CYS A 320 -9.68 0.12 -13.97
C CYS A 320 -11.16 0.38 -13.66
N GLY A 321 -11.52 0.55 -12.39
CA GLY A 321 -12.88 0.87 -11.96
C GLY A 321 -13.39 2.20 -12.54
N TRP A 322 -12.54 3.24 -12.53
CA TRP A 322 -12.89 4.57 -13.04
C TRP A 322 -13.03 4.63 -14.57
N ILE A 323 -12.24 3.84 -15.31
CA ILE A 323 -12.41 3.70 -16.76
C ILE A 323 -13.75 3.05 -17.07
N LYS A 324 -14.14 2.01 -16.32
CA LYS A 324 -15.42 1.29 -16.51
C LYS A 324 -16.64 2.16 -16.18
N SER A 325 -16.54 3.06 -15.20
CA SER A 325 -17.62 4.01 -14.86
C SER A 325 -17.76 5.19 -15.84
N ARG A 326 -16.86 5.33 -16.81
CA ARG A 326 -16.93 6.36 -17.87
C ARG A 326 -17.56 5.86 -19.16
N THR A 327 -17.66 4.54 -19.29
CA THR A 327 -18.28 3.86 -20.44
C THR A 327 -19.74 3.49 -20.19
N LEU A 328 -20.26 3.81 -19.01
CA LEU A 328 -21.67 3.78 -18.63
C LEU A 328 -22.13 5.23 -18.45
#